data_AF-A0A2T0FL15-F1
#
_entry.id   AF-A0A2T0FL15-F1
#
_cell.length_a   1.000
_cell.length_b   1.000
_cell.length_c   1.000
_cell.angle_alpha   90.00
_cell.angle_beta   90.00
_cell.angle_gamma   90.00
#
_symmetry.space_group_name_H-M   'P 1'
#
loop_
_entity.id
_entity.type
_entity.pdbx_description
1 polymer ?
#
loop_
_entity_poly.entity_id
_entity_poly.type
_entity_poly.pdbx_seq_one_letter_code
_entity_poly.pdbx_strand_id
1 'polypeptide(L)'
;MSMKMLMRSPVLRTVRPAGRLALQYSTNAPPNGNQNEKDSVSSGVGDKGTSTHGFDPLKPRKPLSRVAIGGTQGSRVSKGDDAPSFRSNWMAAIGFVLAGGGLLWWFKRERRRLEVRRLEKEHAGVGKPQIGGPFNLIDDDGKPFTDKNLLGKFSILYFGFTKCPDVCPEELEVLAYVLNETNKKEKKIQPIFVTCDPARDTPEVLKEYLADFHEDIIGLTGPHEEIKNICKQYRVYFSTPPNLKPGQQYLVDHSIFFYIMDPEGNFIDVMGRNYTGPEALAKVQEHLDAWRPSGEDSRSWIQKIVS
;
A
#
# COMPACT_ATOMS: atom_id res chain seq x y z
N MET A 1 -8.25 33.61 76.68
CA MET A 1 -8.79 32.24 76.51
C MET A 1 -8.52 31.88 75.05
N SER A 2 -7.49 31.12 74.66
CA SER A 2 -6.97 29.84 75.16
C SER A 2 -7.98 28.70 75.10
N MET A 3 -7.97 27.94 74.00
CA MET A 3 -8.09 26.47 74.07
C MET A 3 -7.32 25.82 72.91
N LYS A 4 -6.49 24.84 73.25
CA LYS A 4 -5.69 24.00 72.33
C LYS A 4 -6.38 22.64 72.16
N MET A 5 -5.80 21.79 71.28
CA MET A 5 -5.96 20.33 71.21
C MET A 5 -7.31 19.82 70.66
N LEU A 6 -7.40 18.68 69.96
CA LEU A 6 -6.47 17.54 69.86
C LEU A 6 -6.21 17.03 68.42
N MET A 7 -5.07 16.37 68.24
CA MET A 7 -4.73 15.51 67.10
C MET A 7 -5.58 14.22 67.07
N ARG A 8 -5.79 13.63 65.87
CA ARG A 8 -5.96 12.17 65.70
C ARG A 8 -5.75 11.69 64.26
N SER A 9 -4.54 11.20 63.98
CA SER A 9 -4.30 9.98 63.19
C SER A 9 -4.20 8.80 64.19
N PRO A 10 -4.32 7.50 63.82
CA PRO A 10 -4.00 6.90 62.51
C PRO A 10 -5.05 5.87 62.01
N VAL A 11 -4.75 5.19 60.88
CA VAL A 11 -4.72 3.71 60.76
C VAL A 11 -4.23 3.35 59.35
N LEU A 12 -3.13 2.59 59.27
CA LEU A 12 -2.65 1.95 58.05
C LEU A 12 -3.55 0.75 57.73
N ARG A 13 -4.12 0.69 56.52
CA ARG A 13 -4.80 -0.53 56.03
C ARG A 13 -3.99 -1.18 54.93
N THR A 14 -3.16 -2.15 55.31
CA THR A 14 -2.46 -3.04 54.38
C THR A 14 -3.47 -3.98 53.71
N VAL A 15 -3.44 -4.03 52.38
CA VAL A 15 -4.13 -5.07 51.59
C VAL A 15 -3.08 -5.75 50.72
N ARG A 16 -2.94 -7.07 50.89
CA ARG A 16 -1.97 -7.90 50.15
C ARG A 16 -2.44 -8.15 48.71
N PRO A 17 -1.51 -8.39 47.77
CA PRO A 17 -1.86 -8.71 46.38
C PRO A 17 -2.44 -10.12 46.25
N ALA A 18 -3.37 -10.30 45.33
CA ALA A 18 -3.91 -11.59 44.91
C ALA A 18 -3.97 -11.66 43.38
N GLY A 19 -3.78 -12.85 42.81
CA GLY A 19 -4.12 -13.13 41.39
C GLY A 19 -3.01 -12.89 40.36
N ARG A 20 -1.92 -13.67 40.42
CA ARG A 20 -0.95 -13.79 39.31
C ARG A 20 -1.55 -14.66 38.20
N LEU A 21 -2.33 -14.06 37.29
CA LEU A 21 -2.87 -14.74 36.11
C LEU A 21 -1.82 -14.79 34.99
N ALA A 22 -1.13 -15.91 34.88
CA ALA A 22 -0.18 -16.17 33.80
C ALA A 22 -0.94 -16.61 32.53
N LEU A 23 -0.97 -15.75 31.52
CA LEU A 23 -1.39 -16.14 30.17
C LEU A 23 -0.30 -17.02 29.55
N GLN A 24 -0.58 -18.31 29.45
CA GLN A 24 0.28 -19.28 28.78
C GLN A 24 0.25 -19.05 27.27
N TYR A 25 1.37 -18.63 26.70
CA TYR A 25 1.59 -18.73 25.25
C TYR A 25 1.72 -20.19 24.85
N SER A 26 0.79 -20.69 24.03
CA SER A 26 0.86 -22.04 23.46
C SER A 26 1.57 -21.97 22.09
N THR A 27 2.81 -22.45 22.04
CA THR A 27 3.58 -22.56 20.80
C THR A 27 3.47 -23.96 20.22
N ASN A 28 2.69 -24.13 19.15
CA ASN A 28 2.63 -25.40 18.42
C ASN A 28 3.80 -25.52 17.43
N ALA A 29 4.77 -26.36 17.76
CA ALA A 29 5.78 -26.89 16.85
C ALA A 29 5.70 -28.43 16.84
N PRO A 30 5.61 -29.09 15.68
CA PRO A 30 5.53 -30.56 15.63
C PRO A 30 6.91 -31.20 15.92
N PRO A 31 6.95 -32.32 16.67
CA PRO A 31 8.21 -32.97 17.06
C PRO A 31 8.79 -33.83 15.93
N ASN A 32 10.10 -34.07 16.02
CA ASN A 32 10.87 -34.90 15.10
C ASN A 32 11.30 -36.20 15.79
N GLY A 33 11.31 -37.31 15.04
CA GLY A 33 12.01 -38.55 15.38
C GLY A 33 11.19 -39.64 16.08
N ASN A 34 11.18 -40.82 15.46
CA ASN A 34 11.84 -41.96 16.13
C ASN A 34 12.41 -42.96 15.12
N GLN A 35 13.53 -43.59 15.50
CA GLN A 35 14.23 -44.62 14.74
C GLN A 35 13.85 -46.02 15.26
N ASN A 36 14.02 -47.05 14.41
CA ASN A 36 14.28 -48.48 14.68
C ASN A 36 14.14 -49.17 13.31
N GLU A 37 15.19 -49.56 12.57
CA GLU A 37 16.32 -50.46 12.86
C GLU A 37 15.95 -51.97 12.81
N LYS A 38 16.47 -52.61 11.75
CA LYS A 38 16.76 -54.05 11.52
C LYS A 38 15.60 -55.07 11.60
N ASP A 39 15.45 -55.83 10.51
CA ASP A 39 15.77 -57.26 10.55
C ASP A 39 16.11 -57.81 9.15
N SER A 40 16.58 -59.06 9.06
CA SER A 40 17.39 -59.55 7.94
C SER A 40 17.11 -61.02 7.53
N VAL A 41 17.71 -61.44 6.41
CA VAL A 41 17.97 -62.83 5.96
C VAL A 41 16.90 -63.60 5.14
N SER A 42 17.28 -63.85 3.88
CA SER A 42 16.98 -65.01 2.99
C SER A 42 15.52 -65.44 2.71
N SER A 43 15.17 -65.71 1.46
CA SER A 43 15.54 -66.99 0.83
C SER A 43 15.43 -66.94 -0.69
N GLY A 44 16.29 -67.70 -1.38
CA GLY A 44 16.27 -67.80 -2.85
C GLY A 44 15.54 -69.05 -3.34
N VAL A 45 14.99 -68.96 -4.54
CA VAL A 45 14.61 -70.10 -5.39
C VAL A 45 15.13 -69.79 -6.80
N GLY A 46 15.87 -70.73 -7.39
CA GLY A 46 16.47 -70.56 -8.72
C GLY A 46 15.86 -71.48 -9.77
N ASP A 47 16.69 -71.81 -10.78
CA ASP A 47 16.47 -72.80 -11.84
C ASP A 47 15.53 -72.34 -12.99
N LYS A 48 15.77 -72.60 -14.29
CA LYS A 48 16.81 -73.41 -14.99
C LYS A 48 17.35 -72.67 -16.22
N GLY A 49 18.60 -72.96 -16.60
CA GLY A 49 19.17 -72.56 -17.90
C GLY A 49 19.32 -73.73 -18.88
N THR A 50 19.23 -73.44 -20.18
CA THR A 50 19.58 -74.23 -21.40
C THR A 50 19.18 -73.34 -22.60
N SER A 51 19.69 -73.38 -23.84
CA SER A 51 20.89 -73.96 -24.51
C SER A 51 20.82 -73.48 -25.99
N THR A 52 21.87 -73.14 -26.75
CA THR A 52 23.34 -73.12 -26.58
C THR A 52 23.96 -72.26 -27.70
N HIS A 53 25.16 -71.68 -27.53
CA HIS A 53 25.91 -71.09 -28.64
C HIS A 53 26.61 -72.18 -29.48
N GLY A 54 26.38 -72.18 -30.80
CA GLY A 54 27.18 -72.97 -31.74
C GLY A 54 28.57 -72.33 -31.93
N PHE A 55 29.61 -72.97 -31.39
CA PHE A 55 31.00 -72.61 -31.65
C PHE A 55 31.53 -73.47 -32.81
N ASP A 56 31.88 -72.83 -33.92
CA ASP A 56 32.30 -73.52 -35.15
C ASP A 56 33.83 -73.43 -35.31
N PRO A 57 34.60 -74.51 -35.01
CA PRO A 57 36.03 -74.41 -34.75
C PRO A 57 36.92 -74.31 -36.01
N LEU A 58 36.34 -74.31 -37.22
CA LEU A 58 37.09 -74.39 -38.48
C LEU A 58 37.15 -73.07 -39.28
N LYS A 59 36.71 -71.94 -38.72
CA LYS A 59 36.73 -70.64 -39.42
C LYS A 59 38.00 -69.82 -39.07
N PRO A 60 38.99 -69.69 -39.97
CA PRO A 60 40.17 -68.87 -39.71
C PRO A 60 39.78 -67.39 -39.58
N ARG A 61 40.11 -66.78 -38.43
CA ARG A 61 39.90 -65.34 -38.18
C ARG A 61 41.00 -64.53 -38.86
N LYS A 62 40.63 -63.53 -39.66
CA LYS A 62 41.57 -62.58 -40.26
C LYS A 62 42.34 -61.83 -39.15
N PRO A 63 43.66 -61.66 -39.24
CA PRO A 63 44.39 -60.84 -38.29
C PRO A 63 43.97 -59.36 -38.42
N LEU A 64 43.81 -58.68 -37.29
CA LEU A 64 43.61 -57.24 -37.27
C LEU A 64 44.89 -56.55 -37.77
N SER A 65 44.82 -55.91 -38.93
CA SER A 65 45.96 -55.27 -39.58
C SER A 65 46.41 -54.06 -38.76
N ARG A 66 47.63 -54.15 -38.23
CA ARG A 66 48.35 -53.05 -37.55
C ARG A 66 48.72 -51.98 -38.58
N VAL A 67 47.93 -50.92 -38.70
CA VAL A 67 48.23 -49.76 -39.55
C VAL A 67 48.87 -48.65 -38.70
N ALA A 68 49.90 -48.01 -39.23
CA ALA A 68 50.90 -47.30 -38.46
C ALA A 68 50.46 -45.90 -37.97
N ILE A 69 50.94 -45.53 -36.78
CA ILE A 69 51.04 -44.14 -36.33
C ILE A 69 52.25 -43.53 -37.05
N GLY A 70 52.04 -42.46 -37.82
CA GLY A 70 53.11 -41.70 -38.47
C GLY A 70 53.00 -41.67 -39.99
N GLY A 71 52.41 -40.60 -40.53
CA GLY A 71 52.33 -40.35 -41.96
C GLY A 71 51.90 -38.90 -42.23
N THR A 72 52.88 -38.03 -42.46
CA THR A 72 52.62 -36.62 -42.82
C THR A 72 52.16 -36.53 -44.28
N GLN A 73 50.95 -36.03 -44.51
CA GLN A 73 50.55 -35.49 -45.81
C GLN A 73 49.89 -34.12 -45.61
N GLY A 74 50.44 -33.13 -46.30
CA GLY A 74 50.04 -31.73 -46.13
C GLY A 74 48.76 -31.40 -46.88
N SER A 75 47.65 -31.29 -46.16
CA SER A 75 46.51 -30.49 -46.60
C SER A 75 46.84 -29.00 -46.38
N ARG A 76 46.91 -28.23 -47.47
CA ARG A 76 46.99 -26.77 -47.39
C ARG A 76 45.69 -26.22 -46.82
N VAL A 77 45.62 -26.04 -45.51
CA VAL A 77 44.59 -25.23 -44.88
C VAL A 77 44.85 -23.79 -45.30
N SER A 78 43.92 -23.21 -46.06
CA SER A 78 43.90 -21.77 -46.29
C SER A 78 43.70 -21.10 -44.93
N LYS A 79 44.71 -20.36 -44.49
CA LYS A 79 44.68 -19.66 -43.21
C LYS A 79 43.80 -18.41 -43.37
N GLY A 80 42.49 -18.59 -43.22
CA GLY A 80 41.60 -17.48 -42.92
C GLY A 80 41.99 -16.93 -41.55
N ASP A 81 42.62 -15.75 -41.51
CA ASP A 81 42.98 -15.05 -40.28
C ASP A 81 41.71 -14.40 -39.67
N ASP A 82 40.72 -15.22 -39.32
CA ASP A 82 39.53 -14.82 -38.55
C ASP A 82 39.90 -14.66 -37.07
N ALA A 83 40.75 -13.66 -36.79
CA ALA A 83 40.96 -13.18 -35.43
C ALA A 83 39.61 -12.68 -34.87
N PRO A 84 39.20 -13.08 -33.66
CA PRO A 84 37.90 -12.68 -33.11
C PRO A 84 37.86 -11.17 -32.96
N SER A 85 37.08 -10.51 -33.83
CA SER A 85 37.02 -9.06 -33.87
C SER A 85 36.39 -8.54 -32.58
N PHE A 86 37.23 -8.01 -31.69
CA PHE A 86 36.81 -7.39 -30.43
C PHE A 86 35.78 -6.25 -30.65
N ARG A 87 35.80 -5.66 -31.86
CA ARG A 87 34.84 -4.70 -32.40
C ARG A 87 33.47 -5.26 -32.81
N SER A 88 33.22 -6.57 -32.74
CA SER A 88 31.89 -7.16 -32.99
C SER A 88 31.20 -7.61 -31.68
N ASN A 89 31.93 -8.24 -30.76
CA ASN A 89 31.33 -8.82 -29.54
C ASN A 89 30.71 -7.78 -28.58
N TRP A 90 31.19 -6.53 -28.58
CA TRP A 90 30.60 -5.46 -27.75
C TRP A 90 29.17 -5.07 -28.18
N MET A 91 28.82 -5.23 -29.46
CA MET A 91 27.44 -5.03 -29.94
C MET A 91 26.47 -6.05 -29.33
N ALA A 92 26.89 -7.32 -29.31
CA ALA A 92 26.12 -8.39 -28.65
C ALA A 92 26.01 -8.16 -27.14
N ALA A 93 27.07 -7.68 -26.49
CA ALA A 93 27.05 -7.32 -25.06
C ALA A 93 26.07 -6.16 -24.76
N ILE A 94 26.07 -5.09 -25.56
CA ILE A 94 25.10 -3.99 -25.44
C ILE A 94 23.68 -4.50 -25.65
N GLY A 95 23.44 -5.31 -26.69
CA GLY A 95 22.12 -5.91 -26.94
C GLY A 95 21.63 -6.74 -25.76
N PHE A 96 22.50 -7.54 -25.14
CA PHE A 96 22.17 -8.34 -23.96
C PHE A 96 21.88 -7.49 -22.72
N VAL A 97 22.65 -6.41 -22.49
CA VAL A 97 22.41 -5.46 -21.39
C VAL A 97 21.10 -4.68 -21.59
N LEU A 98 20.78 -4.26 -22.82
CA LEU A 98 19.51 -3.58 -23.12
C LEU A 98 18.32 -4.53 -23.01
N ALA A 99 18.41 -5.76 -23.52
CA ALA A 99 17.35 -6.76 -23.39
C ALA A 99 17.14 -7.18 -21.92
N GLY A 100 18.23 -7.44 -21.18
CA GLY A 100 18.19 -7.76 -19.76
C GLY A 100 17.67 -6.59 -18.91
N GLY A 101 18.13 -5.37 -19.17
CA GLY A 101 17.66 -4.15 -18.51
C GLY A 101 16.19 -3.85 -18.81
N GLY A 102 15.76 -4.00 -20.06
CA GLY A 102 14.36 -3.88 -20.49
C GLY A 102 13.46 -4.93 -19.86
N LEU A 103 13.90 -6.19 -19.79
CA LEU A 103 13.19 -7.28 -19.12
C LEU A 103 13.11 -7.06 -17.61
N LEU A 104 14.20 -6.60 -16.96
CA LEU A 104 14.21 -6.26 -15.54
C LEU A 104 13.32 -5.04 -15.24
N TRP A 105 13.32 -4.02 -16.09
CA TRP A 105 12.43 -2.86 -15.96
C TRP A 105 10.97 -3.25 -16.13
N TRP A 106 10.66 -4.04 -17.17
CA TRP A 106 9.32 -4.58 -17.42
C TRP A 106 8.86 -5.47 -16.26
N PHE A 107 9.71 -6.38 -15.78
CA PHE A 107 9.39 -7.27 -14.66
C PHE A 107 9.28 -6.53 -13.32
N LYS A 108 10.07 -5.46 -13.09
CA LYS A 108 9.93 -4.58 -11.93
C LYS A 108 8.62 -3.76 -11.99
N ARG A 109 8.21 -3.34 -13.18
CA ARG A 109 6.92 -2.68 -13.45
C ARG A 109 5.74 -3.63 -13.24
N GLU A 110 5.85 -4.87 -13.71
CA GLU A 110 4.78 -5.86 -13.63
C GLU A 110 4.68 -6.51 -12.24
N ARG A 111 5.80 -6.73 -11.54
CA ARG A 111 5.77 -7.15 -10.12
C ARG A 111 5.02 -6.16 -9.24
N ARG A 112 5.23 -4.85 -9.44
CA ARG A 112 4.54 -3.82 -8.65
C ARG A 112 3.00 -3.90 -8.83
N ARG A 113 2.52 -4.22 -10.04
CA ARG A 113 1.08 -4.48 -10.30
C ARG A 113 0.58 -5.76 -9.62
N LEU A 114 1.37 -6.83 -9.67
CA LEU A 114 1.01 -8.11 -9.04
C LEU A 114 1.03 -8.04 -7.51
N GLU A 115 1.92 -7.24 -6.94
CA GLU A 115 2.04 -7.01 -5.50
C GLU A 115 0.87 -6.17 -4.98
N VAL A 116 0.49 -5.09 -5.68
CA VAL A 116 -0.75 -4.35 -5.39
C VAL A 116 -1.97 -5.28 -5.49
N ARG A 117 -2.11 -6.06 -6.58
CA ARG A 117 -3.21 -7.04 -6.73
C ARG A 117 -3.19 -8.18 -5.71
N ARG A 118 -2.03 -8.47 -5.11
CA ARG A 118 -1.88 -9.48 -4.06
C ARG A 118 -2.30 -8.91 -2.72
N LEU A 119 -1.84 -7.71 -2.38
CA LEU A 119 -2.30 -6.94 -1.22
C LEU A 119 -3.82 -6.72 -1.31
N GLU A 120 -4.36 -6.29 -2.45
CA GLU A 120 -5.81 -6.18 -2.68
C GLU A 120 -6.56 -7.49 -2.36
N LYS A 121 -6.00 -8.66 -2.74
CA LYS A 121 -6.61 -9.98 -2.46
C LYS A 121 -6.43 -10.44 -1.01
N GLU A 122 -5.30 -10.14 -0.40
CA GLU A 122 -5.02 -10.45 1.01
C GLU A 122 -5.84 -9.53 1.94
N HIS A 123 -6.11 -8.29 1.52
CA HIS A 123 -7.03 -7.36 2.17
C HIS A 123 -8.51 -7.58 1.78
N ALA A 124 -8.84 -8.25 0.67
CA ALA A 124 -10.23 -8.51 0.28
C ALA A 124 -11.01 -9.39 1.28
N GLY A 125 -10.32 -10.14 2.15
CA GLY A 125 -10.94 -10.86 3.26
C GLY A 125 -11.35 -9.96 4.44
N VAL A 126 -10.80 -8.75 4.52
CA VAL A 126 -11.22 -7.71 5.45
C VAL A 126 -12.15 -6.79 4.66
N GLY A 127 -13.46 -6.90 4.91
CA GLY A 127 -14.46 -6.10 4.19
C GLY A 127 -14.07 -4.62 4.16
N LYS A 128 -14.04 -4.02 2.96
CA LYS A 128 -13.59 -2.63 2.74
C LYS A 128 -14.19 -1.74 3.84
N PRO A 129 -13.37 -1.01 4.62
CA PRO A 129 -13.91 -0.18 5.68
C PRO A 129 -14.85 0.85 5.06
N GLN A 130 -16.13 0.77 5.40
CA GLN A 130 -17.09 1.81 5.04
C GLN A 130 -16.61 3.10 5.71
N ILE A 131 -16.24 4.05 4.85
CA ILE A 131 -15.74 5.40 5.15
C ILE A 131 -16.63 6.33 4.31
N GLY A 132 -17.19 7.34 4.95
CA GLY A 132 -18.26 8.16 4.39
C GLY A 132 -19.65 7.68 4.83
N GLY A 133 -20.62 8.57 4.69
CA GLY A 133 -22.00 8.39 5.16
C GLY A 133 -22.74 9.73 5.14
N PRO A 134 -24.05 9.74 5.42
CA PRO A 134 -24.85 10.97 5.37
C PRO A 134 -24.46 11.93 6.50
N PHE A 135 -24.39 13.23 6.16
CA PHE A 135 -24.11 14.32 7.08
C PHE A 135 -24.87 15.58 6.67
N ASN A 136 -25.09 16.49 7.62
CA ASN A 136 -25.73 17.77 7.39
C ASN A 136 -24.96 18.88 8.11
N LEU A 137 -24.17 19.63 7.34
CA LEU A 137 -23.31 20.71 7.81
C LEU A 137 -23.69 22.04 7.14
N ILE A 138 -22.96 23.09 7.47
CA ILE A 138 -23.12 24.44 6.94
C ILE A 138 -21.78 24.84 6.33
N ASP A 139 -21.80 25.41 5.12
CA ASP A 139 -20.61 25.97 4.49
C ASP A 139 -20.20 27.34 5.06
N ASP A 140 -19.04 27.85 4.66
CA ASP A 140 -18.49 29.14 5.05
C ASP A 140 -19.28 30.34 4.48
N ASP A 141 -20.19 30.08 3.52
CA ASP A 141 -21.22 31.01 3.03
C ASP A 141 -22.54 30.93 3.83
N GLY A 142 -22.66 30.05 4.83
CA GLY A 142 -23.86 29.87 5.65
C GLY A 142 -24.97 29.01 5.01
N LYS A 143 -24.68 28.30 3.91
CA LYS A 143 -25.65 27.43 3.19
C LYS A 143 -25.56 25.99 3.72
N PRO A 144 -26.66 25.21 3.67
CA PRO A 144 -26.62 23.80 4.05
C PRO A 144 -25.80 22.96 3.04
N PHE A 145 -24.89 22.13 3.56
CA PHE A 145 -24.03 21.25 2.78
C PHE A 145 -24.17 19.80 3.28
N THR A 146 -24.40 18.86 2.36
CA THR A 146 -24.68 17.45 2.65
C THR A 146 -23.81 16.52 1.81
N ASP A 147 -23.88 15.20 2.07
CA ASP A 147 -23.25 14.17 1.24
C ASP A 147 -23.61 14.29 -0.26
N LYS A 148 -24.82 14.76 -0.57
CA LYS A 148 -25.28 14.96 -1.96
C LYS A 148 -24.51 16.05 -2.70
N ASN A 149 -23.91 17.01 -1.98
CA ASN A 149 -23.09 18.07 -2.55
C ASN A 149 -21.69 17.57 -2.97
N LEU A 150 -21.32 16.34 -2.59
CA LEU A 150 -20.09 15.67 -3.07
C LEU A 150 -20.28 15.05 -4.47
N LEU A 151 -21.54 14.79 -4.87
CA LEU A 151 -21.84 14.06 -6.11
C LEU A 151 -21.50 14.88 -7.37
N GLY A 152 -21.06 14.19 -8.42
CA GLY A 152 -20.69 14.77 -9.70
C GLY A 152 -19.30 15.43 -9.76
N LYS A 153 -18.53 15.43 -8.66
CA LYS A 153 -17.16 15.94 -8.60
C LYS A 153 -16.27 15.03 -7.76
N PHE A 154 -14.98 15.01 -8.03
CA PHE A 154 -14.02 14.42 -7.08
C PHE A 154 -13.92 15.34 -5.88
N SER A 155 -14.13 14.84 -4.67
CA SER A 155 -14.01 15.65 -3.46
C SER A 155 -12.79 15.21 -2.65
N ILE A 156 -11.99 16.17 -2.18
CA ILE A 156 -10.89 15.91 -1.24
C ILE A 156 -11.28 16.51 0.09
N LEU A 157 -11.59 15.67 1.08
CA LEU A 157 -11.96 16.11 2.43
C LEU A 157 -10.73 16.08 3.34
N TYR A 158 -10.48 17.18 4.04
CA TYR A 158 -9.51 17.29 5.12
C TYR A 158 -10.24 17.63 6.41
N PHE A 159 -9.84 17.01 7.52
CA PHE A 159 -10.39 17.29 8.86
C PHE A 159 -9.34 18.04 9.66
N GLY A 160 -9.68 19.24 10.15
CA GLY A 160 -8.73 20.14 10.82
C GLY A 160 -9.40 21.13 11.76
N PHE A 161 -8.68 22.16 12.21
CA PHE A 161 -9.27 23.29 12.95
C PHE A 161 -8.39 24.54 12.82
N THR A 162 -8.98 25.74 12.82
CA THR A 162 -8.25 26.99 12.49
C THR A 162 -7.10 27.32 13.44
N LYS A 163 -7.17 26.83 14.68
CA LYS A 163 -6.19 27.10 15.76
C LYS A 163 -5.18 25.98 15.96
N CYS A 164 -4.95 25.16 14.93
CA CYS A 164 -3.91 24.15 14.93
C CYS A 164 -2.52 24.83 14.81
N PRO A 165 -1.56 24.56 15.70
CA PRO A 165 -0.35 25.37 15.82
C PRO A 165 0.56 25.30 14.60
N ASP A 166 0.73 24.11 14.01
CA ASP A 166 1.71 23.88 12.93
C ASP A 166 1.14 23.02 11.77
N VAL A 167 0.29 22.03 12.07
CA VAL A 167 -0.06 20.95 11.14
C VAL A 167 -1.05 21.36 10.05
N CYS A 168 -2.19 21.98 10.42
CA CYS A 168 -3.22 22.29 9.42
C CYS A 168 -2.70 23.25 8.33
N PRO A 169 -1.90 24.29 8.62
CA PRO A 169 -1.31 25.14 7.59
C PRO A 169 -0.42 24.35 6.60
N GLU A 170 0.49 23.50 7.09
CA GLU A 170 1.40 22.69 6.26
C GLU A 170 0.63 21.80 5.26
N GLU A 171 -0.41 21.12 5.74
CA GLU A 171 -1.24 20.23 4.91
C GLU A 171 -2.09 21.06 3.91
N LEU A 172 -2.60 22.24 4.31
CA LEU A 172 -3.37 23.12 3.42
C LEU A 172 -2.53 23.75 2.31
N GLU A 173 -1.24 24.06 2.55
CA GLU A 173 -0.30 24.46 1.50
C GLU A 173 -0.09 23.33 0.46
N VAL A 174 0.02 22.08 0.93
CA VAL A 174 0.10 20.89 0.06
C VAL A 174 -1.17 20.74 -0.79
N LEU A 175 -2.36 20.95 -0.19
CA LEU A 175 -3.63 20.93 -0.91
C LEU A 175 -3.72 22.06 -1.95
N ALA A 176 -3.34 23.28 -1.59
CA ALA A 176 -3.32 24.43 -2.49
C ALA A 176 -2.41 24.21 -3.70
N TYR A 177 -1.25 23.55 -3.53
CA TYR A 177 -0.39 23.14 -4.63
C TYR A 177 -1.10 22.15 -5.58
N VAL A 178 -1.78 21.14 -5.03
CA VAL A 178 -2.51 20.13 -5.82
C VAL A 178 -3.65 20.77 -6.63
N LEU A 179 -4.39 21.71 -6.04
CA LEU A 179 -5.47 22.44 -6.71
C LEU A 179 -4.95 23.29 -7.87
N ASN A 180 -3.92 24.11 -7.62
CA ASN A 180 -3.28 24.95 -8.63
C ASN A 180 -2.78 24.14 -9.85
N GLU A 181 -2.22 22.96 -9.65
CA GLU A 181 -1.74 22.11 -10.76
C GLU A 181 -2.83 21.27 -11.41
N THR A 182 -3.95 20.99 -10.73
CA THR A 182 -5.06 20.19 -11.29
C THR A 182 -6.08 21.05 -12.05
N ASN A 183 -6.38 22.26 -11.57
CA ASN A 183 -7.29 23.19 -12.25
C ASN A 183 -6.81 23.57 -13.67
N LYS A 184 -5.49 23.58 -13.91
CA LYS A 184 -4.88 23.73 -15.25
C LYS A 184 -5.26 22.64 -16.26
N LYS A 185 -5.83 21.51 -15.81
CA LYS A 185 -6.15 20.32 -16.63
C LYS A 185 -7.66 20.03 -16.70
N GLU A 186 -8.51 21.03 -16.43
CA GLU A 186 -9.99 20.98 -16.49
C GLU A 186 -10.68 19.97 -15.53
N LYS A 187 -9.92 19.26 -14.68
CA LYS A 187 -10.47 18.30 -13.73
C LYS A 187 -10.91 18.99 -12.44
N LYS A 188 -12.22 19.26 -12.32
CA LYS A 188 -12.84 19.93 -11.16
C LYS A 188 -12.81 19.04 -9.91
N ILE A 189 -11.75 19.17 -9.13
CA ILE A 189 -11.70 18.74 -7.73
C ILE A 189 -12.52 19.72 -6.90
N GLN A 190 -13.19 19.22 -5.86
CA GLN A 190 -13.83 19.99 -4.81
C GLN A 190 -13.05 19.79 -3.49
N PRO A 191 -12.14 20.70 -3.13
CA PRO A 191 -11.48 20.68 -1.83
C PRO A 191 -12.47 21.09 -0.72
N ILE A 192 -12.46 20.35 0.38
CA ILE A 192 -13.38 20.53 1.50
C ILE A 192 -12.60 20.44 2.81
N PHE A 193 -12.69 21.49 3.62
CA PHE A 193 -12.15 21.53 4.97
C PHE A 193 -13.30 21.33 5.97
N VAL A 194 -13.24 20.29 6.79
CA VAL A 194 -14.22 20.03 7.85
C VAL A 194 -13.59 20.39 9.20
N THR A 195 -14.20 21.31 9.95
CA THR A 195 -13.70 21.62 11.30
C THR A 195 -13.99 20.49 12.29
N CYS A 196 -13.00 20.16 13.11
CA CYS A 196 -13.13 19.33 14.32
C CYS A 196 -13.48 20.16 15.56
N ASP A 197 -13.59 21.50 15.45
CA ASP A 197 -13.81 22.42 16.57
C ASP A 197 -14.83 23.53 16.27
N PRO A 198 -16.13 23.17 16.15
CA PRO A 198 -17.20 24.12 15.88
C PRO A 198 -17.46 25.14 17.01
N ALA A 199 -16.79 25.01 18.16
CA ALA A 199 -16.90 25.97 19.26
C ALA A 199 -16.03 27.22 19.04
N ARG A 200 -15.02 27.14 18.15
CA ARG A 200 -14.13 28.26 17.79
C ARG A 200 -14.19 28.60 16.29
N ASP A 201 -14.54 27.64 15.44
CA ASP A 201 -14.56 27.77 13.99
C ASP A 201 -15.99 28.06 13.48
N THR A 202 -16.38 29.34 13.51
CA THR A 202 -17.61 29.83 12.86
C THR A 202 -17.43 29.89 11.34
N PRO A 203 -18.53 29.98 10.54
CA PRO A 203 -18.43 30.13 9.08
C PRO A 203 -17.53 31.30 8.66
N GLU A 204 -17.68 32.45 9.34
CA GLU A 204 -16.90 33.67 9.12
C GLU A 204 -15.39 33.46 9.37
N VAL A 205 -15.05 32.79 10.48
CA VAL A 205 -13.66 32.48 10.87
C VAL A 205 -13.03 31.45 9.92
N LEU A 206 -13.80 30.45 9.47
CA LEU A 206 -13.34 29.52 8.44
C LEU A 206 -13.09 30.24 7.12
N LYS A 207 -13.97 31.14 6.71
CA LYS A 207 -13.83 31.89 5.46
C LYS A 207 -12.58 32.76 5.43
N GLU A 208 -12.32 33.49 6.52
CA GLU A 208 -11.11 34.30 6.68
C GLU A 208 -9.85 33.41 6.66
N TYR A 209 -9.85 32.31 7.41
CA TYR A 209 -8.71 31.38 7.49
C TYR A 209 -8.40 30.68 6.15
N LEU A 210 -9.42 30.22 5.41
CA LEU A 210 -9.23 29.45 4.19
C LEU A 210 -8.84 30.33 2.99
N ALA A 211 -9.22 31.62 3.01
CA ALA A 211 -8.85 32.59 1.98
C ALA A 211 -7.33 32.81 1.85
N ASP A 212 -6.57 32.60 2.93
CA ASP A 212 -5.10 32.68 2.91
C ASP A 212 -4.43 31.52 2.14
N PHE A 213 -5.15 30.41 1.91
CA PHE A 213 -4.61 29.21 1.25
C PHE A 213 -5.05 29.07 -0.21
N HIS A 214 -6.36 28.99 -0.47
CA HIS A 214 -6.89 28.81 -1.84
C HIS A 214 -8.41 29.07 -1.90
N GLU A 215 -8.87 29.89 -2.86
CA GLU A 215 -10.27 30.33 -2.96
C GLU A 215 -11.31 29.21 -3.20
N ASP A 216 -10.92 28.12 -3.88
CA ASP A 216 -11.80 26.95 -4.08
C ASP A 216 -12.11 26.14 -2.79
N ILE A 217 -11.40 26.34 -1.67
CA ILE A 217 -11.56 25.50 -0.47
C ILE A 217 -12.85 25.85 0.28
N ILE A 218 -13.81 24.92 0.26
CA ILE A 218 -15.08 25.04 0.97
C ILE A 218 -14.88 24.68 2.44
N GLY A 219 -15.19 25.60 3.35
CA GLY A 219 -15.15 25.36 4.79
C GLY A 219 -16.47 24.84 5.32
N LEU A 220 -16.48 23.70 6.02
CA LEU A 220 -17.67 23.11 6.63
C LEU A 220 -17.61 23.15 8.16
N THR A 221 -18.67 23.68 8.77
CA THR A 221 -18.90 23.72 10.22
C THR A 221 -20.35 23.34 10.55
N GLY A 222 -20.70 23.26 11.82
CA GLY A 222 -22.06 22.90 12.25
C GLY A 222 -22.17 22.57 13.73
N PRO A 223 -23.34 22.08 14.19
CA PRO A 223 -23.53 21.64 15.56
C PRO A 223 -22.52 20.55 15.97
N HIS A 224 -22.08 20.54 17.22
CA HIS A 224 -21.09 19.58 17.72
C HIS A 224 -21.48 18.11 17.48
N GLU A 225 -22.77 17.77 17.57
CA GLU A 225 -23.24 16.40 17.27
C GLU A 225 -23.17 16.04 15.77
N GLU A 226 -23.30 17.00 14.85
CA GLU A 226 -23.13 16.76 13.41
C GLU A 226 -21.65 16.60 13.04
N ILE A 227 -20.76 17.44 13.60
CA ILE A 227 -19.30 17.27 13.48
C ILE A 227 -18.87 15.90 14.03
N LYS A 228 -19.40 15.50 15.18
CA LYS A 228 -19.16 14.18 15.77
C LYS A 228 -19.73 13.03 14.93
N ASN A 229 -20.87 13.23 14.26
CA ASN A 229 -21.42 12.27 13.31
C ASN A 229 -20.50 12.11 12.09
N ILE A 230 -20.14 13.19 11.37
CA ILE A 230 -19.26 13.08 10.20
C ILE A 230 -17.89 12.48 10.57
N CYS A 231 -17.27 12.91 11.67
CA CYS A 231 -16.02 12.32 12.15
C CYS A 231 -16.15 10.80 12.37
N LYS A 232 -17.28 10.34 12.92
CA LYS A 232 -17.57 8.90 13.06
C LYS A 232 -17.73 8.19 11.71
N GLN A 233 -18.44 8.78 10.73
CA GLN A 233 -18.61 8.19 9.38
C GLN A 233 -17.27 8.06 8.64
N TYR A 234 -16.39 9.05 8.78
CA TYR A 234 -15.06 9.06 8.15
C TYR A 234 -13.96 8.41 9.01
N ARG A 235 -14.32 7.88 10.19
CA ARG A 235 -13.41 7.23 11.17
C ARG A 235 -12.30 8.16 11.68
N VAL A 236 -12.55 9.46 11.65
CA VAL A 236 -11.72 10.50 12.23
C VAL A 236 -11.89 10.44 13.75
N TYR A 237 -10.82 10.10 14.45
CA TYR A 237 -10.75 10.29 15.89
C TYR A 237 -10.57 11.78 16.17
N PHE A 238 -11.36 12.33 17.10
CA PHE A 238 -11.10 13.63 17.68
C PHE A 238 -11.28 13.60 19.20
N SER A 239 -10.49 14.42 19.91
CA SER A 239 -10.52 14.50 21.37
C SER A 239 -10.36 15.95 21.83
N THR A 240 -11.29 16.41 22.66
CA THR A 240 -11.22 17.72 23.33
C THR A 240 -10.68 17.52 24.75
N PRO A 241 -9.66 18.28 25.20
CA PRO A 241 -9.10 18.12 26.54
C PRO A 241 -10.14 18.34 27.65
N PRO A 242 -10.22 17.48 28.67
CA PRO A 242 -11.16 17.65 29.77
C PRO A 242 -10.73 18.80 30.69
N ASN A 243 -11.70 19.60 31.13
CA ASN A 243 -11.56 20.75 32.07
C ASN A 243 -10.94 22.03 31.47
N LEU A 244 -11.48 22.50 30.34
CA LEU A 244 -11.13 23.81 29.78
C LEU A 244 -11.65 24.95 30.65
N LYS A 245 -10.78 25.89 31.05
CA LYS A 245 -11.19 27.17 31.63
C LYS A 245 -11.55 28.17 30.51
N PRO A 246 -12.50 29.10 30.72
CA PRO A 246 -12.77 30.17 29.76
C PRO A 246 -11.48 30.92 29.38
N GLY A 247 -11.21 31.02 28.08
CA GLY A 247 -10.00 31.68 27.54
C GLY A 247 -8.73 30.84 27.47
N GLN A 248 -8.72 29.57 27.95
CA GLN A 248 -7.59 28.68 27.67
C GLN A 248 -7.60 28.20 26.22
N GLN A 249 -6.45 28.33 25.54
CA GLN A 249 -6.22 27.65 24.28
C GLN A 249 -6.10 26.15 24.52
N TYR A 250 -6.68 25.35 23.63
CA TYR A 250 -6.57 23.89 23.64
C TYR A 250 -6.32 23.37 22.23
N LEU A 251 -5.63 22.24 22.17
CA LEU A 251 -5.44 21.44 20.98
C LEU A 251 -6.57 20.42 20.90
N VAL A 252 -7.06 20.18 19.69
CA VAL A 252 -7.91 19.03 19.38
C VAL A 252 -7.03 18.06 18.63
N ASP A 253 -6.82 16.86 19.17
CA ASP A 253 -6.22 15.78 18.38
C ASP A 253 -7.19 15.46 17.24
N HIS A 254 -6.73 15.43 15.99
CA HIS A 254 -7.54 15.06 14.82
C HIS A 254 -6.74 14.19 13.85
N SER A 255 -7.44 13.55 12.91
CA SER A 255 -6.80 12.80 11.84
C SER A 255 -6.18 13.73 10.80
N ILE A 256 -4.93 13.47 10.44
CA ILE A 256 -4.11 14.25 9.49
C ILE A 256 -4.16 13.64 8.08
N PHE A 257 -5.38 13.29 7.65
CA PHE A 257 -5.62 12.52 6.44
C PHE A 257 -6.53 13.29 5.46
N PHE A 258 -6.11 13.35 4.21
CA PHE A 258 -6.94 13.71 3.07
C PHE A 258 -7.70 12.48 2.57
N TYR A 259 -9.02 12.57 2.54
CA TYR A 259 -9.91 11.53 2.03
C TYR A 259 -10.30 11.87 0.59
N ILE A 260 -9.93 11.02 -0.36
CA ILE A 260 -10.30 11.19 -1.78
C ILE A 260 -11.62 10.45 -2.01
N MET A 261 -12.64 11.19 -2.41
CA MET A 261 -13.97 10.69 -2.75
C MET A 261 -14.20 10.81 -4.26
N ASP A 262 -14.90 9.83 -4.84
CA ASP A 262 -15.28 9.84 -6.24
C ASP A 262 -16.56 10.67 -6.52
N PRO A 263 -16.89 10.97 -7.78
CA PRO A 263 -18.13 11.63 -8.18
C PRO A 263 -19.43 10.88 -7.83
N GLU A 264 -19.37 9.62 -7.38
CA GLU A 264 -20.51 8.83 -6.89
C GLU A 264 -20.63 8.91 -5.35
N GLY A 265 -19.73 9.63 -4.67
CA GLY A 265 -19.69 9.78 -3.21
C GLY A 265 -19.01 8.63 -2.47
N ASN A 266 -18.33 7.72 -3.18
CA ASN A 266 -17.60 6.60 -2.59
C ASN A 266 -16.18 7.02 -2.19
N PHE A 267 -15.69 6.45 -1.08
CA PHE A 267 -14.28 6.56 -0.68
C PHE A 267 -13.37 5.77 -1.65
N ILE A 268 -12.38 6.44 -2.22
CA ILE A 268 -11.36 5.83 -3.08
C ILE A 268 -10.13 5.43 -2.25
N ASP A 269 -9.50 6.42 -1.60
CA ASP A 269 -8.16 6.30 -1.02
C ASP A 269 -7.90 7.46 -0.03
N VAL A 270 -6.84 7.33 0.76
CA VAL A 270 -6.41 8.29 1.77
C VAL A 270 -4.95 8.73 1.52
N MET A 271 -4.64 10.00 1.80
CA MET A 271 -3.27 10.53 1.81
C MET A 271 -2.98 11.10 3.20
N GLY A 272 -1.82 10.80 3.77
CA GLY A 272 -1.36 11.46 5.01
C GLY A 272 -0.18 12.39 4.74
N ARG A 273 0.37 12.98 5.81
CA ARG A 273 1.54 13.88 5.76
C ARG A 273 2.77 13.35 5.02
N ASN A 274 2.86 12.04 4.82
CA ASN A 274 4.00 11.43 4.13
C ASN A 274 4.07 11.74 2.62
N TYR A 275 3.15 12.53 2.07
CA TYR A 275 3.09 12.92 0.66
C TYR A 275 3.46 14.40 0.50
N THR A 276 4.50 14.68 -0.29
CA THR A 276 4.81 16.06 -0.72
C THR A 276 3.83 16.55 -1.79
N GLY A 277 3.72 17.86 -2.02
CA GLY A 277 2.84 18.45 -3.06
C GLY A 277 2.88 17.74 -4.42
N PRO A 278 4.06 17.49 -5.03
CA PRO A 278 4.17 16.75 -6.29
C PRO A 278 3.72 15.28 -6.20
N GLU A 279 3.92 14.61 -5.07
CA GLU A 279 3.52 13.21 -4.87
C GLU A 279 2.01 13.09 -4.61
N ALA A 280 1.44 14.00 -3.82
CA ALA A 280 -0.01 14.14 -3.64
C ALA A 280 -0.69 14.45 -4.97
N LEU A 281 -0.14 15.36 -5.77
CA LEU A 281 -0.63 15.66 -7.12
C LEU A 281 -0.59 14.43 -8.03
N ALA A 282 0.52 13.67 -8.03
CA ALA A 282 0.64 12.46 -8.83
C ALA A 282 -0.39 11.39 -8.41
N LYS A 283 -0.59 11.21 -7.10
CA LYS A 283 -1.58 10.26 -6.54
C LYS A 283 -3.03 10.67 -6.87
N VAL A 284 -3.35 11.96 -6.76
CA VAL A 284 -4.66 12.50 -7.16
C VAL A 284 -4.87 12.36 -8.67
N GLN A 285 -3.86 12.65 -9.50
CA GLN A 285 -3.93 12.45 -10.95
C GLN A 285 -4.13 10.98 -11.34
N GLU A 286 -3.46 10.04 -10.66
CA GLU A 286 -3.66 8.59 -10.87
C GLU A 286 -5.12 8.19 -10.65
N HIS A 287 -5.75 8.61 -9.56
CA HIS A 287 -7.17 8.35 -9.29
C HIS A 287 -8.10 9.03 -10.31
N LEU A 288 -7.79 10.28 -10.68
CA LEU A 288 -8.54 11.04 -11.69
C LEU A 288 -8.42 10.49 -13.12
N ASP A 289 -7.36 9.75 -13.45
CA ASP A 289 -7.16 9.07 -14.74
C ASP A 289 -7.71 7.63 -14.73
N ALA A 290 -7.71 6.97 -13.56
CA ALA A 290 -8.15 5.59 -13.42
C ALA A 290 -9.68 5.43 -13.26
N TRP A 291 -10.35 6.42 -12.69
CA TRP A 291 -11.78 6.37 -12.36
C TRP A 291 -12.68 6.21 -13.60
N ARG A 292 -13.76 5.44 -13.42
CA ARG A 292 -14.84 5.23 -14.40
C ARG A 292 -16.17 5.13 -13.65
N PRO A 293 -17.29 5.59 -14.24
CA PRO A 293 -18.61 5.40 -13.65
C PRO A 293 -18.92 3.92 -13.45
N SER A 294 -19.51 3.55 -12.31
CA SER A 294 -19.70 2.14 -11.91
C SER A 294 -20.71 1.35 -12.76
N GLY A 295 -21.42 2.03 -13.68
CA GLY A 295 -22.40 1.43 -14.61
C GLY A 295 -22.05 1.49 -16.10
N GLU A 296 -20.89 2.04 -16.50
CA GLU A 296 -20.54 2.19 -17.94
C GLU A 296 -19.60 1.07 -18.42
N ASP A 297 -20.02 0.32 -19.46
CA ASP A 297 -19.20 -0.78 -20.00
C ASP A 297 -17.85 -0.23 -20.52
N SER A 298 -16.76 -0.91 -20.18
CA SER A 298 -15.40 -0.38 -20.37
C SER A 298 -15.07 -0.06 -21.83
N ARG A 299 -15.77 -0.69 -22.79
CA ARG A 299 -15.67 -0.37 -24.21
C ARG A 299 -16.32 0.96 -24.58
N SER A 300 -17.52 1.26 -24.08
CA SER A 300 -18.24 2.48 -24.43
C SER A 300 -17.59 3.73 -23.85
N TRP A 301 -17.04 3.64 -22.64
CA TRP A 301 -16.27 4.72 -22.00
C TRP A 301 -15.00 5.07 -22.80
N ILE A 302 -14.23 4.07 -23.24
CA ILE A 302 -13.06 4.28 -24.11
C ILE A 302 -13.49 4.94 -25.44
N GLN A 303 -14.60 4.48 -26.02
CA GLN A 303 -15.08 4.98 -27.31
C GLN A 303 -15.50 6.46 -27.25
N LYS A 304 -16.11 6.91 -26.14
CA LYS A 304 -16.44 8.33 -25.88
C LYS A 304 -15.24 9.26 -25.69
N ILE A 305 -14.11 8.74 -25.19
CA ILE A 305 -12.90 9.54 -24.93
C ILE A 305 -12.02 9.67 -26.18
N VAL A 306 -12.15 8.73 -27.13
CA VAL A 306 -11.38 8.69 -28.38
C VAL A 306 -12.13 9.37 -29.55
N SER A 307 -13.42 9.66 -29.40
CA SER A 307 -14.28 10.35 -30.38
C SER A 307 -14.34 11.86 -30.17
#